data_AF-A0A521Q9F3-F1
#
_entry.id   AF-A0A521Q9F3-F1
#
_cell.length_a   1.000
_cell.length_b   1.000
_cell.length_c   1.000
_cell.angle_alpha   90.00
_cell.angle_beta   90.00
_cell.angle_gamma   90.00
#
_symmetry.space_group_name_H-M   'P 1'
#
loop_
_entity.id
_entity.type
_entity.pdbx_description
1 polymer ?
#
loop_
_entity_poly.entity_id
_entity_poly.type
_entity_poly.pdbx_seq_one_letter_code
_entity_poly.pdbx_strand_id
1 'polypeptide(L)'
;MEYDPQNPPDIYFDTNVWIGMNDNDVTVLERFERERGFRYRYSITNYCELLSHFEDPPSQSCQDPFAKYRRCFLKIIQLCYAEVLPSPEMEFLSLTGLERCLDPAWIPDPRQTAIGVEVAANLTGLTGEDDKENQLGNVPRYVIKPSHYRKLRDTDGESFTTIMELLKEVAPPIKGTHQEKLDKLFNWFLNLA
;
A
#
# COMPACT_ATOMS: atom_id res chain seq x y z
N MET A 1 0.44 -27.20 10.82
CA MET A 1 1.91 -27.15 10.97
C MET A 1 2.17 -26.87 12.44
N GLU A 2 2.93 -27.71 13.14
CA GLU A 2 3.36 -27.42 14.51
C GLU A 2 4.45 -26.35 14.48
N TYR A 3 4.51 -25.50 15.50
CA TYR A 3 5.52 -24.45 15.62
C TYR A 3 6.92 -25.06 15.81
N ASP A 4 7.87 -24.67 14.97
CA ASP A 4 9.28 -25.06 15.06
C ASP A 4 10.13 -23.90 15.62
N PRO A 5 10.68 -24.01 16.84
CA PRO A 5 11.54 -22.98 17.42
C PRO A 5 12.84 -22.71 16.64
N GLN A 6 13.29 -23.65 15.80
CA GLN A 6 14.49 -23.46 14.96
C GLN A 6 14.19 -22.67 13.69
N ASN A 7 12.91 -22.64 13.29
CA ASN A 7 12.43 -21.97 12.08
C ASN A 7 11.17 -21.16 12.42
N PRO A 8 11.30 -20.08 13.21
CA PRO A 8 10.15 -19.28 13.58
C PRO A 8 9.51 -18.63 12.34
N PRO A 9 8.18 -18.45 12.33
CA PRO A 9 7.47 -17.95 11.17
C PRO A 9 7.77 -16.47 10.90
N ASP A 10 7.87 -16.15 9.61
CA ASP A 10 7.70 -14.80 9.10
C ASP A 10 6.19 -14.51 8.98
N ILE A 11 5.72 -13.44 9.62
CA ILE A 11 4.31 -13.03 9.65
C ILE A 11 4.14 -11.71 8.91
N TYR A 12 3.14 -11.69 8.04
CA TYR A 12 2.72 -10.53 7.28
C TYR A 12 1.28 -10.17 7.61
N PHE A 13 0.98 -8.87 7.60
CA PHE A 13 -0.34 -8.34 7.86
C PHE A 13 -0.83 -7.51 6.67
N ASP A 14 -2.08 -7.77 6.27
CA ASP A 14 -2.79 -6.88 5.36
C ASP A 14 -2.97 -5.48 6.00
N THR A 15 -3.14 -4.46 5.16
CA THR A 15 -3.32 -3.06 5.60
C THR A 15 -4.50 -2.90 6.56
N ASN A 16 -5.59 -3.64 6.33
CA ASN A 16 -6.75 -3.62 7.25
C ASN A 16 -6.42 -4.16 8.65
N VAL A 17 -5.51 -5.11 8.75
CA VAL A 17 -5.05 -5.65 10.03
C VAL A 17 -4.23 -4.60 10.78
N TRP A 18 -3.33 -3.89 10.09
CA TRP A 18 -2.59 -2.76 10.68
C TRP A 18 -3.51 -1.66 11.23
N ILE A 19 -4.55 -1.33 10.47
CA ILE A 19 -5.57 -0.35 10.87
C ILE A 19 -6.34 -0.82 12.11
N GLY A 20 -6.74 -2.09 12.14
CA GLY A 20 -7.53 -2.67 13.24
C GLY A 20 -6.73 -2.97 14.52
N MET A 21 -5.41 -3.12 14.43
CA MET A 21 -4.55 -3.47 15.55
C MET A 21 -4.58 -2.41 16.65
N ASN A 22 -4.80 -2.82 17.90
CA ASN A 22 -4.72 -1.93 19.06
C ASN A 22 -3.39 -2.11 19.83
N ASP A 23 -3.14 -1.32 20.88
CA ASP A 23 -1.88 -1.37 21.62
C ASP A 23 -1.67 -2.69 22.39
N ASN A 24 -2.75 -3.35 22.80
CA ASN A 24 -2.68 -4.67 23.42
C ASN A 24 -2.27 -5.74 22.40
N ASP A 25 -2.75 -5.65 21.16
CA ASP A 25 -2.33 -6.54 20.08
C ASP A 25 -0.83 -6.40 19.80
N VAL A 26 -0.33 -5.15 19.72
CA VAL A 26 1.11 -4.87 19.56
C VAL A 26 1.92 -5.50 20.70
N THR A 27 1.48 -5.30 21.95
CA THR A 27 2.14 -5.89 23.13
C THR A 27 2.19 -7.42 23.07
N VAL A 28 1.13 -8.06 22.56
CA VAL A 28 1.08 -9.51 22.38
C VAL A 28 2.05 -9.98 21.30
N LEU A 29 2.17 -9.24 20.20
CA LEU A 29 3.11 -9.57 19.12
C LEU A 29 4.56 -9.42 19.58
N GLU A 30 4.91 -8.35 20.30
CA GLU A 30 6.25 -8.20 20.91
C GLU A 30 6.60 -9.34 21.89
N ARG A 31 5.59 -9.87 22.60
CA ARG A 31 5.78 -11.05 23.44
C ARG A 31 6.08 -12.29 22.59
N PHE A 32 5.38 -12.50 21.48
CA PHE A 32 5.65 -13.64 20.59
C PHE A 32 6.99 -13.52 19.87
N GLU A 33 7.41 -12.33 19.48
CA GLU A 33 8.78 -12.09 18.99
C GLU A 33 9.81 -12.55 20.03
N ARG A 34 9.67 -12.09 21.28
CA ARG A 34 10.64 -12.39 22.36
C ARG A 34 10.65 -13.85 22.80
N GLU A 35 9.48 -14.47 22.92
CA GLU A 35 9.33 -15.82 23.46
C GLU A 35 9.42 -16.91 22.38
N ARG A 36 9.10 -16.56 21.13
CA ARG A 36 8.94 -17.52 20.02
C ARG A 36 9.71 -17.11 18.76
N GLY A 37 10.46 -16.01 18.77
CA GLY A 37 11.29 -15.58 17.64
C GLY A 37 10.52 -15.18 16.39
N PHE A 38 9.21 -14.90 16.50
CA PHE A 38 8.38 -14.49 15.37
C PHE A 38 8.96 -13.22 14.73
N ARG A 39 8.93 -13.15 13.40
CA ARG A 39 9.41 -11.98 12.65
C ARG A 39 8.26 -11.34 11.90
N TYR A 40 8.05 -10.05 12.12
CA TYR A 40 6.95 -9.32 11.49
C TYR A 40 7.48 -8.47 10.34
N ARG A 41 6.81 -8.55 9.20
CA ARG A 41 7.19 -7.81 7.99
C ARG A 41 6.01 -7.05 7.42
N TYR A 42 6.32 -6.01 6.67
CA TYR A 42 5.33 -5.24 5.92
C TYR A 42 5.76 -5.14 4.45
N SER A 43 4.80 -4.88 3.57
CA SER A 43 5.04 -4.75 2.14
C SER A 43 5.09 -3.28 1.73
N ILE A 44 5.66 -3.03 0.56
CA ILE A 44 5.57 -1.72 -0.09
C ILE A 44 4.11 -1.36 -0.37
N THR A 45 3.25 -2.34 -0.63
CA THR A 45 1.80 -2.12 -0.77
C THR A 45 1.18 -1.56 0.50
N ASN A 46 1.56 -2.06 1.69
CA ASN A 46 1.09 -1.46 2.95
C ASN A 46 1.50 0.00 3.05
N TYR A 47 2.75 0.32 2.69
CA TYR A 47 3.24 1.70 2.71
C TYR A 47 2.45 2.60 1.76
N CYS A 48 2.28 2.21 0.50
CA CYS A 48 1.55 2.97 -0.51
C CYS A 48 0.09 3.18 -0.11
N GLU A 49 -0.59 2.13 0.34
CA GLU A 49 -2.00 2.18 0.73
C GLU A 49 -2.20 3.10 1.94
N LEU A 50 -1.45 2.89 3.04
CA LEU A 50 -1.55 3.73 4.24
C LEU A 50 -1.24 5.21 3.94
N LEU A 51 -0.24 5.48 3.12
CA LEU A 51 0.14 6.84 2.76
C LEU A 51 -0.91 7.52 1.87
N SER A 52 -1.60 6.77 1.01
CA SER A 52 -2.67 7.31 0.14
C SER A 52 -3.83 7.94 0.92
N HIS A 53 -4.03 7.52 2.18
CA HIS A 53 -5.12 7.99 3.03
C HIS A 53 -4.78 9.20 3.91
N PHE A 54 -3.53 9.68 3.91
CA PHE A 54 -3.09 10.79 4.77
C PHE A 54 -3.85 12.09 4.52
N GLU A 55 -4.27 12.32 3.27
CA GLU A 55 -4.99 13.52 2.83
C GLU A 55 -6.47 13.24 2.54
N ASP A 56 -7.00 12.10 2.98
CA ASP A 56 -8.44 11.84 2.85
C ASP A 56 -9.25 12.85 3.66
N PRO A 57 -10.44 13.25 3.18
CA PRO A 57 -11.30 14.13 3.95
C PRO A 57 -11.82 13.41 5.21
N PRO A 58 -11.97 14.12 6.34
CA PRO A 58 -12.64 13.59 7.52
C PRO A 58 -14.03 13.03 7.19
N SER A 59 -14.38 11.93 7.85
CA SER A 59 -15.67 11.25 7.69
C SER A 59 -16.24 10.84 9.04
N GLN A 60 -17.50 10.39 9.07
CA GLN A 60 -18.13 9.90 10.30
C GLN A 60 -17.34 8.75 10.95
N SER A 61 -16.76 7.85 10.15
CA SER A 61 -15.96 6.71 10.62
C SER A 61 -14.48 7.04 10.84
N CYS A 62 -14.01 8.21 10.40
CA CYS A 62 -12.63 8.65 10.56
C CYS A 62 -12.52 10.18 10.61
N GLN A 63 -12.57 10.75 11.81
CA GLN A 63 -12.49 12.20 11.99
C GLN A 63 -11.08 12.76 11.71
N ASP A 64 -10.04 11.97 11.97
CA ASP A 64 -8.64 12.35 11.73
C ASP A 64 -7.91 11.24 10.97
N PRO A 65 -7.99 11.26 9.62
CA PRO A 65 -7.28 10.30 8.77
C PRO A 65 -5.77 10.33 9.02
N PHE A 66 -5.16 11.51 9.04
CA PHE A 66 -3.73 11.66 9.26
C PHE A 66 -3.26 10.93 10.53
N ALA A 67 -3.88 11.21 11.69
CA ALA A 67 -3.49 10.56 12.94
C ALA A 67 -3.75 9.05 12.93
N LYS A 68 -4.87 8.60 12.34
CA LYS A 68 -5.22 7.19 12.24
C LYS A 68 -4.19 6.40 11.43
N TYR A 69 -3.86 6.87 10.23
CA TYR A 69 -2.95 6.16 9.32
C TYR A 69 -1.48 6.33 9.76
N ARG A 70 -1.09 7.49 10.32
CA ARG A 70 0.21 7.68 10.97
C ARG A 70 0.44 6.67 12.10
N ARG A 71 -0.58 6.38 12.91
CA ARG A 71 -0.48 5.39 13.98
C ARG A 71 -0.16 3.99 13.46
N CYS A 72 -0.54 3.67 12.22
CA CYS A 72 -0.16 2.41 11.60
C CYS A 72 1.35 2.36 11.33
N PHE A 73 1.95 3.44 10.83
CA PHE A 73 3.39 3.53 10.63
C PHE A 73 4.18 3.43 11.95
N LEU A 74 3.68 4.00 13.05
CA LEU A 74 4.29 3.83 14.37
C LEU A 74 4.35 2.35 14.80
N LYS A 75 3.25 1.60 14.60
CA LYS A 75 3.23 0.15 14.89
C LYS A 75 4.20 -0.62 14.01
N ILE A 76 4.28 -0.28 12.72
CA ILE A 76 5.20 -0.92 11.76
C ILE A 76 6.65 -0.72 12.20
N ILE A 77 7.05 0.49 12.61
CA ILE A 77 8.41 0.72 13.12
C ILE A 77 8.69 -0.11 14.37
N GLN A 78 7.70 -0.15 15.28
CA GLN A 78 7.83 -0.86 16.55
C GLN A 78 7.97 -2.38 16.36
N LEU A 79 7.25 -2.98 15.41
CA LEU A 79 7.18 -4.43 15.25
C LEU A 79 8.11 -4.99 14.15
N CYS A 80 8.39 -4.22 13.10
CA CYS A 80 9.03 -4.76 11.90
C CYS A 80 10.50 -4.34 11.73
N TYR A 81 11.02 -3.38 12.50
CA TYR A 81 12.44 -2.98 12.47
C TYR A 81 13.03 -2.80 11.05
N ALA A 82 12.29 -2.13 10.16
CA ALA A 82 12.64 -1.91 8.75
C ALA A 82 12.70 -3.17 7.84
N GLU A 83 12.13 -4.31 8.25
CA GLU A 83 11.97 -5.48 7.40
C GLU A 83 10.83 -5.29 6.38
N VAL A 84 11.21 -4.84 5.18
CA VAL A 84 10.30 -4.62 4.05
C VAL A 84 10.34 -5.81 3.10
N LEU A 85 9.16 -6.31 2.73
CA LEU A 85 9.01 -7.26 1.63
C LEU A 85 8.85 -6.51 0.31
N PRO A 86 9.64 -6.86 -0.72
CA PRO A 86 9.38 -6.35 -2.06
C PRO A 86 7.98 -6.80 -2.51
N SER A 87 7.31 -5.95 -3.28
CA SER A 87 6.01 -6.32 -3.85
C SER A 87 6.23 -7.10 -5.17
N PRO A 88 5.47 -8.17 -5.45
CA PRO A 88 5.57 -8.91 -6.72
C PRO A 88 5.42 -8.01 -7.95
N GLU A 89 4.65 -6.93 -7.82
CA GLU A 89 4.46 -5.91 -8.85
C GLU A 89 5.78 -5.22 -9.21
N MET A 90 6.73 -5.10 -8.27
CA MET A 90 8.06 -4.57 -8.59
C MET A 90 8.89 -5.51 -9.45
N GLU A 91 8.88 -6.81 -9.13
CA GLU A 91 9.58 -7.79 -9.95
C GLU A 91 9.00 -7.77 -11.37
N PHE A 92 7.68 -7.67 -11.48
CA PHE A 92 7.01 -7.51 -12.76
C PHE A 92 7.40 -6.22 -13.50
N LEU A 93 7.36 -5.06 -12.83
CA LEU A 93 7.72 -3.76 -13.43
C LEU A 93 9.17 -3.74 -13.92
N SER A 94 10.07 -4.34 -13.15
CA SER A 94 11.49 -4.46 -13.50
C SER A 94 11.70 -5.37 -14.70
N LEU A 95 11.10 -6.57 -14.67
CA LEU A 95 11.19 -7.55 -15.77
C LEU A 95 10.58 -7.04 -17.08
N THR A 96 9.57 -6.18 -17.00
CA THR A 96 8.88 -5.61 -18.17
C THR A 96 9.46 -4.27 -18.64
N GLY A 97 10.40 -3.68 -17.90
CA GLY A 97 10.98 -2.37 -18.21
C GLY A 97 9.97 -1.21 -18.13
N LEU A 98 8.88 -1.39 -17.37
CA LEU A 98 7.83 -0.40 -17.15
C LEU A 98 8.21 0.63 -16.08
N GLU A 99 9.35 0.47 -15.41
CA GLU A 99 9.88 1.42 -14.41
C GLU A 99 9.96 2.86 -14.94
N ARG A 100 10.19 3.04 -16.24
CA ARG A 100 10.22 4.36 -16.91
C ARG A 100 8.90 5.14 -16.87
N CYS A 101 7.79 4.46 -16.59
CA CYS A 101 6.46 5.04 -16.53
C CYS A 101 6.09 5.52 -15.11
N LEU A 102 6.95 5.30 -14.12
CA LEU A 102 6.70 5.65 -12.72
C LEU A 102 7.05 7.13 -12.46
N ASP A 103 6.25 7.78 -11.61
CA ASP A 103 6.55 9.14 -11.13
C ASP A 103 7.87 9.13 -10.33
N PRO A 104 8.73 10.15 -10.41
CA PRO A 104 9.94 10.23 -9.61
C PRO A 104 9.71 10.18 -8.08
N ALA A 105 8.49 10.46 -7.62
CA ALA A 105 8.07 10.34 -6.22
C ALA A 105 7.60 8.92 -5.84
N TRP A 106 7.52 7.99 -6.79
CA TRP A 106 7.27 6.58 -6.53
C TRP A 106 8.49 5.97 -5.87
N ILE A 107 8.29 5.33 -4.72
CA ILE A 107 9.35 4.70 -3.94
C ILE A 107 9.16 3.18 -3.96
N PRO A 108 9.66 2.46 -4.98
CA PRO A 108 9.60 1.02 -5.01
C PRO A 108 10.82 0.37 -4.36
N ASP A 109 11.84 1.10 -3.92
CA ASP A 109 13.02 0.45 -3.32
C ASP A 109 12.77 0.11 -1.84
N PRO A 110 12.95 -1.15 -1.39
CA PRO A 110 12.74 -1.54 0.01
C PRO A 110 13.49 -0.68 1.04
N ARG A 111 14.69 -0.19 0.70
CA ARG A 111 15.48 0.66 1.61
C ARG A 111 14.89 2.07 1.68
N GLN A 112 14.48 2.61 0.54
CA GLN A 112 13.79 3.90 0.50
C GLN A 112 12.40 3.82 1.15
N THR A 113 11.68 2.70 1.02
CA THR A 113 10.40 2.46 1.71
C THR A 113 10.59 2.46 3.22
N ALA A 114 11.64 1.80 3.73
CA ALA A 114 11.95 1.83 5.16
C ALA A 114 12.16 3.26 5.68
N ILE A 115 12.90 4.08 4.94
CA ILE A 115 13.09 5.51 5.26
C ILE A 115 11.74 6.25 5.19
N GLY A 116 10.93 5.98 4.18
CA GLY A 116 9.60 6.58 4.00
C GLY A 116 8.65 6.26 5.16
N VAL A 117 8.67 5.03 5.68
CA VAL A 117 7.90 4.61 6.85
C VAL A 117 8.37 5.35 8.10
N GLU A 118 9.69 5.44 8.32
CA GLU A 118 10.26 6.16 9.45
C GLU A 118 9.87 7.64 9.44
N VAL A 119 9.95 8.27 8.27
CA VAL A 119 9.47 9.63 8.05
C VAL A 119 7.99 9.76 8.35
N ALA A 120 7.14 8.91 7.77
CA ALA A 120 5.69 8.98 7.92
C ALA A 120 5.24 8.83 9.38
N ALA A 121 5.87 7.95 10.14
CA ALA A 121 5.57 7.76 11.56
C ALA A 121 5.96 8.97 12.42
N ASN A 122 6.99 9.72 12.03
CA ASN A 122 7.49 10.85 12.80
C ASN A 122 6.89 12.20 12.39
N LEU A 123 6.08 12.25 11.32
CA LEU A 123 5.36 13.47 10.93
C LEU A 123 4.42 13.97 12.03
N THR A 124 4.40 15.27 12.28
CA THR A 124 3.46 15.91 13.22
C THR A 124 2.27 16.58 12.52
N GLY A 125 2.31 16.66 11.19
CA GLY A 125 1.25 17.17 10.34
C GLY A 125 1.69 17.22 8.88
N LEU A 126 0.77 17.62 7.99
CA LEU A 126 1.08 17.93 6.59
C LEU A 126 1.01 19.45 6.40
N THR A 127 2.12 20.10 6.09
CA THR A 127 2.11 21.50 5.64
C THR A 127 1.85 21.57 4.14
N GLY A 128 1.14 22.61 3.70
CA GLY A 128 0.80 22.82 2.29
C GLY A 128 2.02 22.92 1.38
N GLU A 129 1.79 22.78 0.07
CA GLU A 129 2.82 22.74 -0.97
C GLU A 129 3.68 24.02 -1.09
N ASP A 130 3.29 25.13 -0.44
CA ASP A 130 3.88 26.46 -0.62
C ASP A 130 4.68 27.01 0.58
N ASP A 131 4.69 26.34 1.74
CA ASP A 131 5.36 26.87 2.94
C ASP A 131 6.87 26.58 2.95
N LYS A 132 7.62 27.30 2.11
CA LYS A 132 9.09 27.28 2.09
C LYS A 132 9.74 27.92 3.31
N GLU A 133 8.98 28.61 4.18
CA GLU A 133 9.54 29.47 5.23
C GLU A 133 9.63 28.86 6.63
N ASN A 134 8.93 27.75 6.94
CA ASN A 134 9.01 27.14 8.27
C ASN A 134 9.96 25.93 8.31
N GLN A 135 11.27 26.22 8.28
CA GLN A 135 12.39 25.27 8.35
C GLN A 135 12.67 24.70 9.76
N LEU A 136 11.67 24.43 10.58
CA LEU A 136 11.90 23.70 11.84
C LEU A 136 10.84 22.62 12.04
N GLY A 137 11.17 21.41 11.60
CA GLY A 137 10.47 20.17 11.99
C GLY A 137 9.75 19.40 10.88
N ASN A 138 9.74 19.88 9.65
CA ASN A 138 8.97 19.25 8.56
C ASN A 138 9.88 18.47 7.63
N VAL A 139 9.68 17.14 7.55
CA VAL A 139 10.33 16.32 6.53
C VAL A 139 9.87 16.85 5.16
N PRO A 140 10.79 17.16 4.25
CA PRO A 140 10.39 17.70 2.95
C PRO A 140 9.48 16.73 2.19
N ARG A 141 8.38 17.24 1.63
CA ARG A 141 7.43 16.51 0.76
C ARG A 141 8.08 15.81 -0.45
N TYR A 142 9.38 16.02 -0.73
CA TYR A 142 10.11 15.20 -1.71
C TYR A 142 10.40 13.77 -1.24
N VAL A 143 10.27 13.47 0.06
CA VAL A 143 10.47 12.12 0.61
C VAL A 143 9.15 11.33 0.67
N ILE A 144 8.00 12.00 0.75
CA ILE A 144 6.67 11.38 0.80
C ILE A 144 5.63 12.30 0.13
N LYS A 145 4.92 11.78 -0.89
CA LYS A 145 3.92 12.52 -1.66
C LYS A 145 2.54 11.81 -1.58
N PRO A 146 1.77 11.98 -0.49
CA PRO A 146 0.46 11.33 -0.32
C PRO A 146 -0.48 11.49 -1.51
N SER A 147 -0.53 12.70 -2.10
CA SER A 147 -1.33 13.01 -3.29
C SER A 147 -1.01 12.12 -4.50
N HIS A 148 0.25 11.69 -4.66
CA HIS A 148 0.63 10.76 -5.72
C HIS A 148 0.03 9.38 -5.49
N TYR A 149 0.16 8.83 -4.28
CA TYR A 149 -0.40 7.52 -3.92
C TYR A 149 -1.93 7.52 -3.91
N ARG A 150 -2.54 8.63 -3.50
CA ARG A 150 -3.99 8.83 -3.64
C ARG A 150 -4.43 8.80 -5.09
N LYS A 151 -3.73 9.51 -5.98
CA LYS A 151 -4.05 9.50 -7.41
C LYS A 151 -3.97 8.08 -7.99
N LEU A 152 -2.97 7.29 -7.60
CA LEU A 152 -2.87 5.90 -8.02
C LEU A 152 -4.07 5.07 -7.53
N ARG A 153 -4.39 5.13 -6.23
CA ARG A 153 -5.58 4.47 -5.66
C ARG A 153 -6.88 4.87 -6.38
N ASP A 154 -7.05 6.16 -6.62
CA ASP A 154 -8.25 6.68 -7.28
C ASP A 154 -8.29 6.22 -8.75
N THR A 155 -7.15 6.18 -9.45
CA THR A 155 -7.02 5.64 -10.82
C THR A 155 -7.32 4.14 -10.89
N ASP A 156 -6.87 3.35 -9.91
CA ASP A 156 -7.18 1.93 -9.82
C ASP A 156 -8.70 1.71 -9.66
N GLY A 157 -9.35 2.52 -8.81
CA GLY A 157 -10.80 2.48 -8.62
C GLY A 157 -11.59 2.87 -9.89
N GLU A 158 -11.14 3.89 -10.61
CA GLU A 158 -11.73 4.30 -11.89
C GLU A 158 -11.52 3.23 -12.97
N SER A 159 -10.33 2.64 -13.04
CA SER A 159 -9.99 1.57 -13.98
C SER A 159 -10.85 0.34 -13.74
N PHE A 160 -11.00 -0.09 -12.48
CA PHE A 160 -11.89 -1.20 -12.11
C PHE A 160 -13.35 -0.90 -12.50
N THR A 161 -13.84 0.30 -12.20
CA THR A 161 -15.20 0.72 -12.57
C THR A 161 -15.41 0.64 -14.08
N THR A 162 -14.48 1.17 -14.85
CA THR A 162 -14.49 1.16 -16.32
C THR A 162 -14.50 -0.28 -16.85
N ILE A 163 -13.66 -1.17 -16.30
CA ILE A 163 -13.63 -2.60 -16.65
C ILE A 163 -14.98 -3.25 -16.38
N MET A 164 -15.58 -2.99 -15.21
CA MET A 164 -16.89 -3.55 -14.85
C MET A 164 -18.02 -3.02 -15.74
N GLU A 165 -17.92 -1.79 -16.24
CA GLU A 165 -18.85 -1.25 -17.23
C GLU A 165 -18.69 -1.93 -18.59
N LEU A 166 -17.47 -2.10 -19.08
CA LEU A 166 -17.18 -2.86 -20.31
C LEU A 166 -17.66 -4.32 -20.20
N LEU A 167 -17.53 -4.93 -19.01
CA LEU A 167 -18.01 -6.29 -18.75
C LEU A 167 -19.54 -6.44 -18.84
N LYS A 168 -20.33 -5.36 -18.68
CA LYS A 168 -21.79 -5.44 -18.89
C LYS A 168 -22.13 -5.81 -20.33
N GLU A 169 -21.31 -5.42 -21.30
CA GLU A 169 -21.48 -5.79 -22.71
C GLU A 169 -21.09 -7.25 -23.00
N VAL A 170 -20.32 -7.87 -22.10
CA VAL A 170 -19.81 -9.25 -22.18
C VAL A 170 -20.50 -10.17 -21.14
N ALA A 171 -21.57 -9.71 -20.49
CA ALA A 171 -22.25 -10.45 -19.44
C ALA A 171 -22.85 -11.78 -19.95
N PRO A 172 -22.70 -12.91 -19.20
CA PRO A 172 -23.26 -14.18 -19.60
C PRO A 172 -24.81 -14.16 -19.70
N PRO A 173 -25.41 -14.87 -20.67
CA PRO A 173 -24.74 -15.65 -21.70
C PRO A 173 -24.19 -14.75 -22.82
N ILE A 174 -22.88 -14.88 -23.11
CA ILE A 174 -22.27 -14.20 -24.26
C ILE A 174 -22.94 -14.76 -25.52
N LYS A 175 -23.72 -13.93 -26.20
CA LYS A 175 -24.46 -14.28 -27.41
C LYS A 175 -23.52 -14.30 -28.62
N GLY A 176 -23.71 -15.27 -29.50
CA GLY A 176 -22.94 -15.47 -30.73
C GLY A 176 -22.41 -16.89 -30.91
N THR A 177 -21.75 -17.11 -32.03
CA THR A 177 -20.95 -18.29 -32.37
C THR A 177 -19.72 -18.40 -31.47
N HIS A 178 -19.03 -19.54 -31.48
CA HIS A 178 -17.83 -19.75 -30.67
C HIS A 178 -16.72 -18.73 -30.97
N GLN A 179 -16.51 -18.41 -32.26
CA GLN A 179 -15.52 -17.44 -32.68
C GLN A 179 -15.88 -16.02 -32.21
N GLU A 180 -17.13 -15.60 -32.35
CA GLU A 180 -17.59 -14.28 -31.86
C GLU A 180 -17.44 -14.11 -30.35
N LYS A 181 -17.54 -15.21 -29.59
CA LYS A 181 -17.28 -15.19 -28.14
C LYS A 181 -15.79 -15.02 -27.85
N LEU A 182 -14.93 -15.72 -28.58
CA LEU A 182 -13.47 -15.61 -28.45
C LEU A 182 -12.99 -14.22 -28.84
N ASP A 183 -13.49 -13.65 -29.94
CA ASP A 183 -13.12 -12.31 -30.40
C ASP A 183 -13.56 -11.23 -29.41
N LYS A 184 -14.75 -11.38 -28.80
CA LYS A 184 -15.21 -10.48 -27.72
C LYS A 184 -14.32 -10.57 -26.48
N LEU A 185 -13.92 -11.77 -26.08
CA LEU A 185 -13.01 -11.99 -24.95
C LEU A 185 -11.59 -11.49 -25.25
N PHE A 186 -11.11 -11.63 -26.49
CA PHE A 186 -9.80 -11.17 -26.91
C PHE A 186 -9.74 -9.64 -27.00
N ASN A 187 -10.72 -9.00 -27.62
CA ASN A 187 -10.83 -7.54 -27.64
C ASN A 187 -11.01 -6.97 -26.23
N TRP A 188 -11.74 -7.68 -25.35
CA TRP A 188 -11.80 -7.35 -23.93
C TRP A 188 -10.42 -7.39 -23.26
N PHE A 189 -9.64 -8.45 -23.47
CA PHE A 189 -8.27 -8.55 -22.94
C PHE A 189 -7.34 -7.46 -23.47
N LEU A 190 -7.46 -7.08 -24.74
CA LEU A 190 -6.67 -5.99 -25.31
C LEU A 190 -7.04 -4.61 -24.76
N ASN A 191 -8.31 -4.37 -24.45
CA ASN A 191 -8.77 -3.12 -23.83
C ASN A 191 -8.46 -3.04 -22.32
N LEU A 192 -7.92 -4.10 -21.72
CA LEU A 192 -7.45 -4.14 -20.34
C LEU A 192 -5.98 -3.71 -20.17
N ALA A 193 -5.19 -3.72 -21.25
CA ALA A 193 -3.75 -3.48 -21.26
C ALA A 193 -3.38 -2.06 -21.71
#